data_AF-A0A496BGQ4-F1
#
_entry.id   AF-A0A496BGQ4-F1
#
_cell.length_a   1.000
_cell.length_b   1.000
_cell.length_c   1.000
_cell.angle_alpha   90.00
_cell.angle_beta   90.00
_cell.angle_gamma   90.00
#
_symmetry.space_group_name_H-M   'P 1'
#
loop_
_entity.id
_entity.type
_entity.pdbx_description
1 polymer ?
#
loop_
_entity_poly.entity_id
_entity_poly.type
_entity_poly.pdbx_seq_one_letter_code
_entity_poly.pdbx_strand_id
1 'polypeptide(L)' 'MMTRHLTAIIEREGNGYVSLCPELDIASQGETIEQARENLHKALELFFKCASPKEVNTRLYDI' A
#
# COMPACT_ATOMS: atom_id res chain seq x y z
N MET A 1 6.73 4.91 18.08
CA MET A 1 6.17 4.30 16.86
C MET A 1 7.32 3.99 15.93
N MET A 2 7.31 2.83 15.25
CA MET A 2 8.24 2.57 14.15
C MET A 2 7.74 3.32 12.92
N THR A 3 8.55 4.22 12.38
CA THR A 3 8.28 4.85 11.08
C THR A 3 8.93 3.96 10.01
N ARG A 4 8.13 3.49 9.04
CA ARG A 4 8.61 2.77 7.87
C ARG A 4 8.42 3.63 6.64
N HIS A 5 9.44 3.73 5.81
CA HIS A 5 9.34 4.35 4.50
C HIS A 5 9.00 3.26 3.49
N LEU A 6 7.86 3.41 2.83
CA LEU A 6 7.37 2.50 1.78
C LEU A 6 7.18 3.31 0.51
N THR A 7 7.37 2.65 -0.63
CA THR A 7 7.16 3.24 -1.95
C THR A 7 5.70 3.13 -2.35
N ALA A 8 5.17 4.16 -2.98
CA ALA A 8 3.87 4.11 -3.65
C ALA A 8 4.07 4.45 -5.13
N ILE A 9 3.82 3.48 -6.00
CA ILE A 9 3.73 3.68 -7.44
C ILE A 9 2.26 4.03 -7.73
N ILE A 10 2.01 5.14 -8.43
CA ILE A 10 0.64 5.56 -8.78
C ILE A 10 0.59 5.75 -10.29
N GLU A 11 -0.32 5.03 -10.94
CA GLU A 11 -0.48 5.03 -12.38
C GLU A 11 -1.92 5.38 -12.76
N ARG A 12 -2.10 6.05 -13.90
CA ARG A 12 -3.43 6.34 -14.43
C ARG A 12 -3.94 5.11 -15.17
N GLU A 13 -5.07 4.58 -14.75
CA GLU A 13 -5.72 3.43 -15.40
C GLU A 13 -7.18 3.79 -15.74
N GLY A 14 -7.50 3.77 -17.04
CA GLY A 14 -8.81 4.16 -17.55
C GLY A 14 -9.18 5.60 -17.15
N ASN A 15 -10.24 5.75 -16.35
CA ASN A 15 -10.73 7.05 -15.87
C ASN A 15 -10.24 7.41 -14.45
N GLY A 16 -9.47 6.54 -13.81
CA GLY A 16 -8.98 6.73 -12.44
C GLY A 16 -7.48 6.46 -12.31
N TYR A 17 -7.07 6.17 -11.08
CA TYR A 17 -5.70 5.88 -10.71
C TYR A 17 -5.64 4.62 -9.86
N VAL A 18 -4.61 3.80 -10.12
CA VAL A 18 -4.24 2.65 -9.29
C VAL A 18 -2.95 2.98 -8.57
N SER A 19 -2.85 2.55 -7.32
CA SER A 19 -1.69 2.73 -6.47
C SER A 19 -1.20 1.37 -5.98
N LEU A 20 0.12 1.18 -5.95
CA LEU A 20 0.78 -0.07 -5.54
C LEU A 20 1.92 0.24 -4.56
N CYS A 21 1.95 -0.48 -3.44
CA CYS A 21 3.10 -0.61 -2.56
C CYS A 21 3.82 -1.91 -2.91
N PRO A 22 4.90 -1.87 -3.73
CA PRO A 22 5.57 -3.07 -4.20
C PRO A 22 6.24 -3.88 -3.09
N GLU A 23 6.73 -3.22 -2.03
CA GLU A 23 7.36 -3.88 -0.88
C GLU A 23 6.41 -4.78 -0.10
N LEU A 24 5.11 -4.58 -0.26
CA LEU A 24 4.10 -5.42 0.40
C LEU A 24 3.18 -6.10 -0.59
N ASP A 25 3.27 -5.83 -1.89
CA ASP A 25 2.31 -6.28 -2.90
C ASP A 25 0.86 -5.91 -2.51
N ILE A 26 0.65 -4.64 -2.11
CA ILE A 26 -0.67 -4.12 -1.73
C ILE A 26 -1.05 -3.03 -2.70
N ALA A 27 -2.19 -3.19 -3.35
CA ALA A 27 -2.74 -2.21 -4.28
C ALA A 27 -4.03 -1.57 -3.75
N SER A 28 -4.31 -0.37 -4.25
CA SER A 28 -5.57 0.32 -4.08
C SER A 28 -5.89 1.16 -5.31
N GLN A 29 -7.04 1.83 -5.32
CA GLN A 29 -7.45 2.69 -6.44
C GLN A 29 -8.22 3.92 -5.96
N GLY A 30 -8.31 4.94 -6.81
CA GLY A 30 -9.11 6.14 -6.59
C GLY A 30 -9.35 6.91 -7.89
N GLU A 31 -10.30 7.84 -7.87
CA GLU A 31 -10.63 8.73 -9.00
C GLU A 31 -9.56 9.80 -9.20
N THR A 32 -8.83 10.17 -8.14
CA THR A 32 -7.69 11.10 -8.18
C THR A 32 -6.42 10.46 -7.60
N ILE A 33 -5.27 11.07 -7.88
CA ILE A 33 -3.97 10.67 -7.31
C ILE A 33 -4.03 10.68 -5.79
N GLU A 34 -4.60 11.73 -5.20
CA GLU A 34 -4.73 11.90 -3.74
C GLU A 34 -5.61 10.79 -3.15
N GLN A 35 -6.72 10.45 -3.81
CA GLN A 35 -7.61 9.39 -3.36
C GLN A 35 -6.95 8.02 -3.46
N ALA A 36 -6.27 7.71 -4.56
CA ALA A 36 -5.54 6.46 -4.72
C ALA A 36 -4.43 6.31 -3.66
N ARG A 37 -3.71 7.39 -3.35
CA ARG A 37 -2.70 7.42 -2.28
C ARG A 37 -3.31 7.21 -0.89
N GLU A 38 -4.39 7.91 -0.58
CA GLU A 38 -5.07 7.81 0.72
C GLU A 38 -5.68 6.43 0.94
N ASN A 39 -6.26 5.84 -0.10
CA ASN A 39 -6.82 4.49 -0.03
C ASN A 39 -5.70 3.44 0.13
N LEU A 40 -4.56 3.60 -0.52
CA LEU A 40 -3.38 2.76 -0.28
C LEU A 40 -2.89 2.88 1.15
N HIS A 41 -2.81 4.09 1.69
CA HIS A 41 -2.41 4.32 3.08
C HIS A 41 -3.32 3.56 4.06
N LYS A 42 -4.65 3.66 3.88
CA LYS A 42 -5.63 2.90 4.70
C LYS A 42 -5.49 1.39 4.54
N ALA A 43 -5.25 0.90 3.33
CA ALA A 43 -5.03 -0.51 3.08
C ALA A 43 -3.77 -1.03 3.81
N LEU A 44 -2.69 -0.25 3.79
CA LEU A 44 -1.46 -0.55 4.53
C LEU A 44 -1.69 -0.54 6.04
N GLU A 45 -2.39 0.46 6.58
CA GLU A 45 -2.75 0.49 8.00
C GLU A 45 -3.56 -0.74 8.40
N LEU A 46 -4.55 -1.12 7.59
CA LEU A 46 -5.39 -2.26 7.86
C LEU A 46 -4.59 -3.56 7.82
N PHE A 47 -3.68 -3.71 6.85
CA PHE A 47 -2.76 -4.84 6.77
C PHE A 47 -1.94 -4.97 8.06
N PHE A 48 -1.29 -3.90 8.53
CA PHE A 48 -0.50 -3.97 9.77
C PHE A 48 -1.33 -4.20 11.03
N LYS A 49 -2.61 -3.80 11.05
CA LYS A 49 -3.53 -4.03 12.17
C LYS A 49 -4.04 -5.48 12.22
N CYS A 50 -4.21 -6.13 11.07
CA CYS A 50 -4.92 -7.40 10.97
C CYS A 50 -4.04 -8.60 10.59
N ALA A 51 -2.96 -8.38 9.84
CA ALA A 51 -2.08 -9.46 9.40
C ALA A 51 -1.33 -10.08 10.59
N SER A 52 -1.10 -11.38 10.52
CA SER A 52 -0.28 -12.06 11.52
C SER A 52 1.17 -11.56 11.45
N PRO A 53 1.94 -11.58 12.56
CA PRO A 53 3.36 -11.23 12.52
C PRO A 53 4.15 -12.04 11.48
N LYS A 54 3.76 -13.30 11.26
CA LYS A 54 4.34 -14.15 10.23
C LYS A 54 4.10 -13.60 8.83
N GLU A 55 2.87 -13.20 8.52
CA GLU A 55 2.53 -12.63 7.21
C GLU A 55 3.23 -11.30 6.96
N VAL A 56 3.27 -10.42 7.98
CA VAL A 56 3.99 -9.15 7.91
C VAL A 56 5.47 -9.39 7.57
N ASN A 57 6.13 -10.30 8.29
CA ASN A 57 7.54 -10.63 8.02
C ASN A 57 7.76 -11.30 6.65
N THR A 58 6.81 -12.11 6.18
CA THR A 58 6.90 -12.77 4.86
C THR A 58 6.74 -11.78 3.71
N ARG A 59 5.90 -10.76 3.83
CA ARG A 59 5.67 -9.81 2.74
C ARG A 59 6.70 -8.68 2.74
N LEU A 60 7.09 -8.23 3.92
CA LEU A 60 8.01 -7.11 4.12
C LEU A 60 9.48 -7.55 4.08
N TYR A 61 9.84 -8.58 3.30
CA TYR A 61 11.22 -9.08 3.25
C TYR A 61 12.18 -7.92 2.98
N ASP A 62 13.12 -7.71 3.90
CA ASP A 62 14.14 -6.67 3.82
C ASP A 62 14.92 -6.81 2.50
N ILE A 63 14.92 -5.76 1.68
CA ILE A 63 15.87 -5.56 0.59
C ILE A 63 17.24 -5.31 1.19
#